data_AF-X1AGC8-F1
#
_entry.id   AF-X1AGC8-F1
#
_cell.length_a   1.000
_cell.length_b   1.000
_cell.length_c   1.000
_cell.angle_alpha   90.00
_cell.angle_beta   90.00
_cell.angle_gamma   90.00
#
_symmetry.space_group_name_H-M   'P 1'
#
loop_
_entity.id
_entity.type
_entity.pdbx_description
1 polymer ?
#
loop_
_entity_poly.entity_id
_entity_poly.type
_entity_poly.pdbx_seq_one_letter_code
_entity_poly.pdbx_strand_id
1 'polypeptide(L)'
;MQFCPKCNNILIPIKGKKILYCRACDYEYKFKSKEEYKIIKKIHHSESEMAPIVVEKSEMHKKISEDDRKAFEEFFGKTENPSY
;
A
#
# COMPACT_ATOMS: atom_id res chain seq x y z
N MET A 1 -24.24 13.59 13.26
CA MET A 1 -24.80 12.22 13.36
C MET A 1 -26.30 12.36 13.64
N GLN A 2 -27.19 11.74 12.85
CA GLN A 2 -28.65 11.76 13.09
C GLN A 2 -29.20 10.33 13.14
N PHE A 3 -30.35 10.18 13.78
CA PHE A 3 -31.07 8.93 13.96
C PHE A 3 -32.32 8.89 13.07
N CYS A 4 -32.75 7.68 12.72
CA CYS A 4 -33.96 7.47 11.94
C CYS A 4 -35.20 7.75 12.81
N PRO A 5 -36.16 8.58 12.33
CA PRO A 5 -37.36 8.91 13.10
C PRO A 5 -38.34 7.74 13.31
N LYS A 6 -38.20 6.65 12.53
CA LYS A 6 -39.09 5.49 12.61
C LYS A 6 -38.65 4.45 13.63
N CYS A 7 -37.35 4.19 13.72
CA CYS A 7 -36.79 3.08 14.50
C CYS A 7 -35.64 3.48 15.42
N ASN A 8 -35.32 4.78 15.50
CA ASN A 8 -34.20 5.34 16.28
C ASN A 8 -32.82 4.71 15.98
N ASN A 9 -32.66 3.99 14.87
CA ASN A 9 -31.37 3.46 14.46
C ASN A 9 -30.54 4.55 13.75
N ILE A 10 -29.21 4.42 13.76
CA ILE A 10 -28.32 5.41 13.17
C ILE A 10 -28.48 5.46 11.64
N LEU A 11 -28.52 6.68 11.11
CA LEU A 11 -28.55 6.90 9.66
C LEU A 11 -27.13 6.87 9.08
N ILE A 12 -26.92 6.04 8.06
CA ILE A 12 -25.61 5.80 7.45
C ILE A 12 -25.57 6.47 6.06
N PRO A 13 -24.54 7.26 5.74
CA PRO A 13 -24.43 7.88 4.41
C PRO A 13 -24.07 6.85 3.34
N ILE A 14 -24.78 6.91 2.21
CA ILE A 14 -24.47 6.09 1.03
C ILE A 14 -23.36 6.78 0.22
N LYS A 15 -22.24 6.08 -0.02
CA LYS A 15 -21.13 6.60 -0.83
C LYS A 15 -21.63 7.00 -2.22
N GLY A 16 -21.28 8.21 -2.66
CA GLY A 16 -21.65 8.74 -3.98
C GLY A 16 -23.04 9.39 -4.08
N LYS A 17 -23.91 9.24 -3.06
CA LYS A 17 -25.24 9.90 -3.02
C LYS A 17 -25.34 10.83 -1.81
N LYS A 18 -26.10 11.93 -1.93
CA LYS A 18 -26.46 12.80 -0.79
C LYS A 18 -27.64 12.23 0.00
N ILE A 19 -27.59 10.92 0.27
CA ILE A 19 -28.67 10.16 0.91
C ILE A 19 -28.10 9.45 2.13
N LEU A 20 -28.84 9.57 3.22
CA LEU A 20 -28.69 8.81 4.46
C LEU A 20 -29.70 7.68 4.45
N TYR A 21 -29.26 6.48 4.80
CA TYR A 21 -30.10 5.28 4.77
C TYR A 21 -30.10 4.59 6.12
N CYS A 22 -31.29 4.19 6.55
CA CYS A 22 -31.48 3.39 7.75
C CYS A 22 -31.46 1.89 7.40
N ARG A 23 -30.52 1.14 7.97
CA ARG A 23 -30.43 -0.32 7.78
C ARG A 23 -31.54 -1.13 8.45
N ALA A 24 -32.29 -0.55 9.38
CA ALA A 24 -33.32 -1.29 10.13
C ALA A 24 -34.73 -1.17 9.54
N CYS A 25 -35.04 -0.08 8.83
CA CYS A 25 -36.40 0.16 8.33
C CYS A 25 -36.43 0.72 6.90
N ASP A 26 -35.30 0.63 6.19
CA ASP A 26 -35.11 1.06 4.80
C ASP A 26 -35.47 2.53 4.50
N TYR A 27 -35.44 3.38 5.54
CA TYR A 27 -35.76 4.79 5.39
C TYR A 27 -34.61 5.55 4.70
N GLU A 28 -34.94 6.25 3.62
CA GLU A 28 -34.03 7.15 2.90
C GLU A 28 -34.29 8.62 3.29
N TYR A 29 -33.22 9.33 3.64
CA TYR A 29 -33.24 10.75 3.98
C TYR A 29 -32.25 11.52 3.11
N LYS A 30 -32.74 12.50 2.32
CA LYS A 30 -31.89 13.37 1.50
C LYS A 30 -31.38 14.54 2.34
N PHE A 31 -30.07 14.65 2.53
CA PHE A 31 -29.48 15.75 3.29
C PHE A 31 -28.94 16.84 2.35
N LYS A 32 -29.06 18.12 2.75
CA LYS A 32 -28.71 19.27 1.91
C LYS A 32 -27.20 19.59 1.90
N SER A 33 -26.49 19.43 3.03
CA SER A 33 -25.09 19.83 3.20
C SER A 33 -24.16 18.66 3.61
N LYS A 34 -23.02 18.53 2.93
CA LYS A 34 -22.04 17.44 3.14
C LYS A 34 -21.14 17.65 4.37
N GLU A 35 -21.15 18.86 4.92
CA GLU A 35 -20.27 19.28 6.02
C GLU A 35 -20.70 18.69 7.38
N GLU A 36 -21.98 18.42 7.58
CA GLU A 36 -22.55 17.97 8.85
C GLU A 36 -22.38 16.45 9.11
N TYR A 37 -21.81 15.72 8.15
CA TYR A 37 -21.77 14.25 8.14
C TYR A 37 -20.41 13.62 7.78
N LYS A 38 -19.31 14.36 7.93
CA LYS A 38 -17.97 13.78 7.82
C LYS A 38 -17.65 12.93 9.06
N ILE A 39 -17.63 11.60 8.89
CA ILE A 39 -17.03 10.69 9.89
C ILE A 39 -15.52 10.69 9.66
N ILE A 40 -14.78 11.48 10.45
CA ILE A 40 -13.32 11.51 10.41
C ILE A 40 -12.82 10.54 11.48
N LYS A 41 -12.25 9.40 11.06
CA LYS A 41 -11.46 8.55 11.96
C LYS A 41 -10.00 9.01 11.87
N LYS A 42 -9.48 9.62 12.94
CA LYS A 42 -8.04 9.85 13.08
C LYS A 42 -7.40 8.55 13.53
N ILE A 43 -6.52 7.99 12.71
CA ILE A 43 -5.72 6.81 13.07
C ILE A 43 -4.38 7.35 13.61
N HIS A 44 -4.11 7.09 14.88
CA HIS A 44 -2.82 7.38 15.50
C HIS A 44 -1.96 6.13 15.36
N HIS A 45 -0.92 6.18 14.55
CA HIS A 45 0.06 5.11 14.46
C HIS A 45 1.10 5.33 15.57
N SER A 46 1.38 4.28 16.34
CA SER A 46 2.47 4.26 17.30
C SER A 46 3.80 3.89 16.63
N GLU A 47 4.94 4.35 17.14
CA GLU A 47 6.26 3.97 16.60
C GLU A 47 6.49 2.46 16.67
N SER A 48 5.85 1.76 17.61
CA SER A 48 5.85 0.30 17.72
C SER A 48 5.16 -0.44 16.57
N GLU A 49 4.33 0.24 15.78
CA GLU A 49 3.71 -0.34 14.57
C GLU A 49 4.63 -0.28 13.34
N MET A 50 5.76 0.43 13.43
CA MET A 50 6.71 0.53 12.32
C MET A 50 7.62 -0.70 12.27
N ALA A 51 7.57 -1.45 11.17
CA ALA A 51 8.49 -2.56 10.95
C ALA A 51 9.95 -2.03 10.86
N PRO A 52 10.93 -2.74 11.45
CA PRO A 52 12.33 -2.33 11.38
C PRO A 52 12.83 -2.43 9.93
N ILE A 53 13.51 -1.38 9.47
CA ILE A 53 14.19 -1.36 8.17
C ILE A 53 15.44 -2.22 8.30
N VAL A 54 15.42 -3.43 7.73
CA VAL A 54 16.61 -4.28 7.63
C VAL A 54 17.46 -3.77 6.48
N VAL A 55 18.49 -3.00 6.80
CA VAL A 55 19.52 -2.62 5.84
C VAL A 55 20.53 -3.76 5.77
N GLU A 56 20.32 -4.70 4.85
CA GLU A 56 21.39 -5.61 4.46
C GLU A 56 22.53 -4.75 3.90
N LYS A 57 23.68 -4.77 4.59
CA LYS A 57 24.91 -4.25 4.03
C LYS A 57 25.22 -5.16 2.86
N SER A 58 24.87 -4.74 1.64
CA SER A 58 25.39 -5.40 0.44
C SER A 58 26.90 -5.40 0.60
N GLU A 59 27.48 -6.58 0.75
CA GLU A 59 28.92 -6.71 0.68
C GLU A 59 29.29 -6.12 -0.68
N MET A 60 29.99 -4.99 -0.69
CA MET A 60 30.51 -4.41 -1.92
C MET A 60 31.23 -5.55 -2.64
N HIS A 61 30.65 -6.01 -3.75
CA HIS A 61 31.25 -7.06 -4.56
C HIS A 61 32.69 -6.65 -4.81
N LYS A 62 33.63 -7.37 -4.18
CA LYS A 62 35.05 -7.08 -4.31
C LYS A 62 35.35 -7.13 -5.81
N LYS A 63 35.92 -6.05 -6.34
CA LYS A 63 36.39 -6.04 -7.73
C LYS A 63 37.29 -7.26 -7.90
N ILE A 64 37.00 -8.08 -8.90
CA ILE A 64 37.80 -9.27 -9.25
C ILE A 64 39.26 -8.83 -9.40
N SER A 65 40.19 -9.62 -8.87
CA SER A 65 41.62 -9.30 -8.95
C SER A 65 42.12 -9.35 -10.40
N GLU A 66 43.20 -8.64 -10.71
CA GLU A 66 43.79 -8.66 -12.06
C GLU A 66 44.23 -10.08 -12.47
N ASP A 67 44.68 -10.89 -11.50
CA ASP A 67 45.06 -12.28 -11.73
C ASP A 67 43.85 -13.16 -12.05
N ASP A 68 42.75 -12.99 -11.31
CA ASP A 68 41.49 -13.71 -11.58
C ASP A 68 40.92 -13.32 -12.95
N ARG A 69 41.02 -12.03 -13.32
CA ARG A 69 40.61 -11.55 -14.65
C ARG A 69 41.43 -12.19 -15.76
N LYS A 70 42.76 -12.23 -15.60
CA LYS A 70 43.66 -12.87 -16.57
C LYS A 70 43.37 -14.36 -16.71
N ALA A 71 43.18 -15.07 -15.60
CA ALA A 71 42.87 -16.50 -15.62
C ALA A 71 41.57 -16.80 -16.38
N PHE A 72 40.56 -15.94 -16.22
CA PHE A 72 39.29 -16.04 -16.95
C PHE A 72 39.47 -15.80 -18.45
N GLU A 73 40.19 -14.74 -18.82
CA GLU A 73 40.48 -14.41 -20.22
C GLU A 73 41.31 -15.51 -20.92
N GLU A 74 42.26 -16.15 -20.23
CA GLU A 74 43.02 -17.28 -20.77
C GLU A 74 42.17 -18.55 -20.96
N PHE A 75 41.23 -18.80 -20.05
CA PHE A 75 40.37 -19.98 -20.10
C PHE A 75 39.28 -19.87 -21.18
N PHE A 76 38.63 -18.70 -21.30
CA PHE A 76 37.52 -18.49 -22.24
C PHE A 76 37.95 -17.80 -23.55
N GLY A 77 39.08 -17.10 -23.59
CA GLY A 77 39.56 -16.38 -24.76
C GLY A 77 40.24 -17.25 -25.82
N LYS A 78 40.51 -18.52 -25.53
CA LYS A 78 41.11 -19.49 -26.48
C LYS A 78 40.11 -20.22 -27.38
N THR A 79 38.85 -19.79 -27.45
CA THR A 79 37.93 -20.29 -28.49
C THR A 79 38.10 -19.48 -29.77
N GLU A 80 39.18 -19.77 -30.51
CA GLU A 80 39.20 -19.46 -31.93
C GLU A 80 38.18 -20.36 -32.65
N ASN A 81 37.07 -19.75 -33.07
CA ASN A 81 36.13 -20.18 -34.10
C ASN A 81 35.41 -21.54 -33.93
N PRO A 82 34.10 -21.57 -33.60
CA PRO A 82 33.27 -22.71 -33.99
C PRO A 82 33.14 -22.68 -35.52
N SER A 83 33.77 -23.66 -36.17
CA SER A 83 33.55 -23.96 -37.58
C SER A 83 32.06 -24.26 -37.80
N TYR A 84 31.42 -23.46 -38.64
CA TYR A 84 30.17 -23.80 -39.34
C TYR A 84 30.49 -23.92 -40.84
#